data_AF-A0A8H6H1W1-F1
#
_entry.id   AF-A0A8H6H1W1-F1
#
_cell.length_a   1.000
_cell.length_b   1.000
_cell.length_c   1.000
_cell.angle_alpha   90.00
_cell.angle_beta   90.00
_cell.angle_gamma   90.00
#
_symmetry.space_group_name_H-M   'P 1'
#
loop_
_entity.id
_entity.type
_entity.pdbx_description
1 polymer ?
#
loop_
_entity_poly.entity_id
_entity_poly.type
_entity_poly.pdbx_seq_one_letter_code
_entity_poly.pdbx_strand_id
1 'polypeptide(L)'
;MRKGIRGCLDDQYDELKEDYLSHEAWQELEDIFSFLEAFFFATKDTEGKVNTLDDMLLSMDYLVQHYKEQKEKCALSHHPRLQARVLASWFKFDKYYKVTDDTPIYATAVLLHPAYRKGYFDTHWGHQKQYIEPTMKPARKLWQKHFKPRSEELTPTSQNSKSDRWRIPFGASRLRQQALFMINSETNLRTSSGQSLT
;
A
#
# COMPACT_ATOMS: atom_id res chain seq x y z
N MET A 1 38.17 24.18 42.14
CA MET A 1 36.90 23.51 41.78
C MET A 1 36.59 23.39 40.29
N ARG A 2 37.07 24.25 39.37
CA ARG A 2 36.70 24.19 37.94
C ARG A 2 37.41 23.13 37.08
N LYS A 3 38.41 22.41 37.61
CA LYS A 3 39.14 21.34 36.88
C LYS A 3 38.43 19.98 36.95
N GLY A 4 37.74 19.68 38.06
CA GLY A 4 37.06 18.38 38.24
C GLY A 4 35.80 18.20 37.38
N ILE A 5 35.08 19.29 37.09
CA ILE A 5 33.89 19.25 36.22
C ILE A 5 34.29 19.03 34.74
N ARG A 6 35.47 19.51 34.33
CA ARG A 6 35.93 19.43 32.93
C ARG A 6 36.42 18.02 32.58
N GLY A 7 37.17 17.38 33.50
CA GLY A 7 37.58 15.97 33.33
C GLY A 7 36.39 15.00 33.28
N CYS A 8 35.39 15.17 34.15
CA CYS A 8 34.20 14.31 34.15
C CYS A 8 33.38 14.43 32.84
N LEU A 9 33.33 15.62 32.24
CA LEU A 9 32.71 15.82 30.94
C LEU A 9 33.54 15.17 29.84
N ASP A 10 34.84 15.42 29.79
CA ASP A 10 35.72 14.87 28.75
C ASP A 10 35.76 13.32 28.77
N ASP A 11 35.82 12.71 29.97
CA ASP A 11 35.79 11.25 30.15
C ASP A 11 34.42 10.65 29.74
N GLN A 12 33.30 11.33 30.04
CA GLN A 12 31.97 10.91 29.57
C GLN A 12 31.78 11.10 28.06
N TYR A 13 32.37 12.14 27.47
CA TYR A 13 32.24 12.40 26.02
C TYR A 13 33.05 11.42 25.18
N ASP A 14 34.20 10.93 25.67
CA ASP A 14 34.99 9.93 24.96
C ASP A 14 34.39 8.51 25.05
N GLU A 15 33.73 8.15 26.17
CA GLU A 15 32.99 6.88 26.26
C GLU A 15 31.72 6.87 25.40
N LEU A 16 31.05 8.03 25.25
CA LEU A 16 29.82 8.16 24.44
C LEU A 16 30.08 8.33 22.94
N LYS A 17 31.31 8.65 22.52
CA LYS A 17 31.66 8.92 21.11
C LYS A 17 31.32 7.77 20.16
N GLU A 18 31.48 6.54 20.64
CA GLU A 18 31.19 5.31 19.88
C GLU A 18 29.67 5.06 19.72
N ASP A 19 28.82 5.70 20.53
CA ASP A 19 27.35 5.56 20.47
C ASP A 19 26.68 6.62 19.58
N TYR A 20 27.42 7.61 19.06
CA TYR A 20 26.85 8.62 18.17
C TYR A 20 26.58 8.02 16.78
N LEU A 21 25.37 8.24 16.28
CA LEU A 21 25.08 7.99 14.87
C LEU A 21 26.01 8.83 14.00
N SER A 22 26.62 8.18 13.01
CA SER A 22 27.37 8.86 11.96
C SER A 22 26.44 9.77 11.14
N HIS A 23 27.00 10.78 10.48
CA HIS A 23 26.22 11.65 9.60
C HIS A 23 25.48 10.88 8.50
N GLU A 24 26.10 9.81 7.97
CA GLU A 24 25.46 8.91 7.01
C GLU A 24 24.26 8.17 7.62
N ALA A 25 24.37 7.70 8.88
CA ALA A 25 23.27 7.04 9.56
C ALA A 25 22.12 8.01 9.87
N TRP A 26 22.41 9.28 10.15
CA TRP A 26 21.40 10.33 10.27
C TRP A 26 20.67 10.59 8.95
N GLN A 27 21.40 10.65 7.83
CA GLN A 27 20.78 10.81 6.52
C GLN A 27 19.87 9.62 6.17
N GLU A 28 20.33 8.40 6.44
CA GLU A 28 19.52 7.19 6.24
C GLU A 28 18.23 7.22 7.08
N LEU A 29 18.31 7.73 8.32
CA LEU A 29 17.15 7.88 9.20
C LEU A 29 16.16 8.95 8.69
N GLU A 30 16.67 10.06 8.16
CA GLU A 30 15.85 11.09 7.52
C GLU A 30 15.12 10.56 6.29
N ASP A 31 15.81 9.79 5.44
CA ASP A 31 15.19 9.17 4.26
C ASP A 31 14.09 8.17 4.63
N ILE A 32 14.30 7.39 5.70
CA ILE A 32 13.28 6.48 6.24
C ILE A 32 12.10 7.27 6.79
N PHE A 33 12.36 8.35 7.52
CA PHE A 33 11.31 9.19 8.08
C PHE A 33 10.46 9.80 6.96
N SER A 34 11.10 10.37 5.94
CA SER A 34 10.41 10.92 4.77
C SER A 34 9.59 9.85 4.03
N PHE A 35 10.09 8.62 3.93
CA PHE A 35 9.31 7.51 3.36
C PHE A 35 8.09 7.15 4.23
N LEU A 36 8.23 7.13 5.56
CA LEU A 36 7.16 6.74 6.48
C LEU A 36 6.11 7.83 6.68
N GLU A 37 6.40 9.07 6.32
CA GLU A 37 5.48 10.20 6.45
C GLU A 37 4.14 9.95 5.73
N ALA A 38 4.16 9.38 4.52
CA ALA A 38 2.93 9.00 3.80
C ALA A 38 2.10 7.95 4.56
N PHE A 39 2.75 7.03 5.28
CA PHE A 39 2.05 6.05 6.12
C PHE A 39 1.44 6.68 7.35
N PHE A 40 2.13 7.66 7.94
CA PHE A 40 1.59 8.41 9.05
C PHE A 40 0.30 9.12 8.63
N PHE A 41 0.32 9.89 7.53
CA PHE A 41 -0.87 10.58 7.03
C PHE A 41 -2.00 9.60 6.65
N ALA A 42 -1.70 8.56 5.88
CA ALA A 42 -2.71 7.56 5.51
C ALA A 42 -3.34 6.88 6.75
N THR A 43 -2.55 6.62 7.79
CA THR A 43 -3.07 6.04 9.04
C THR A 43 -3.90 7.05 9.81
N LYS A 44 -3.49 8.32 9.84
CA LYS A 44 -4.24 9.40 10.49
C LYS A 44 -5.56 9.73 9.81
N ASP A 45 -5.62 9.63 8.48
CA ASP A 45 -6.85 9.85 7.75
C ASP A 45 -7.84 8.69 7.94
N THR A 46 -7.32 7.48 8.14
CA THR A 46 -8.13 6.26 8.26
C THR A 46 -8.40 5.83 9.70
N GLU A 47 -7.79 6.46 10.69
CA GLU A 47 -8.07 6.19 12.10
C GLU A 47 -9.39 6.84 12.54
N GLY A 48 -10.08 6.18 13.46
CA GLY A 48 -11.29 6.73 14.07
C GLY A 48 -12.60 6.20 13.47
N LYS A 49 -13.70 6.69 14.03
CA LYS A 49 -15.04 6.12 13.84
C LYS A 49 -15.80 6.68 12.65
N VAL A 50 -15.30 7.79 12.08
CA VAL A 50 -15.91 8.50 10.94
C VAL A 50 -15.40 7.95 9.61
N ASN A 51 -14.26 7.26 9.63
CA ASN A 51 -13.64 6.70 8.43
C ASN A 51 -14.54 5.67 7.75
N THR A 52 -14.66 5.80 6.42
CA THR A 52 -15.46 4.90 5.60
C THR A 52 -14.59 3.88 4.86
N LEU A 53 -15.23 2.88 4.25
CA LEU A 53 -14.50 1.84 3.51
C LEU A 53 -13.92 2.38 2.20
N ASP A 54 -14.55 3.38 1.60
CA ASP A 54 -14.02 4.10 0.45
C ASP A 54 -12.79 4.92 0.81
N ASP A 55 -12.82 5.68 1.91
CA ASP A 55 -11.64 6.40 2.42
C ASP A 55 -10.43 5.47 2.59
N MET A 56 -10.63 4.28 3.16
CA MET A 56 -9.56 3.27 3.28
C MET A 56 -9.01 2.82 1.92
N LEU A 57 -9.85 2.57 0.92
CA LEU A 57 -9.39 2.19 -0.42
C LEU A 57 -8.62 3.35 -1.08
N LEU A 58 -9.08 4.59 -0.89
CA LEU A 58 -8.43 5.80 -1.39
C LEU A 58 -7.04 5.98 -0.76
N SER A 59 -6.91 5.83 0.56
CA SER A 59 -5.61 5.90 1.24
C SER A 59 -4.66 4.80 0.79
N MET A 60 -5.16 3.60 0.51
CA MET A 60 -4.34 2.51 -0.05
C MET A 60 -3.86 2.84 -1.47
N ASP A 61 -4.72 3.41 -2.33
CA ASP A 61 -4.32 3.86 -3.68
C ASP A 61 -3.29 5.01 -3.62
N TYR A 62 -3.41 5.91 -2.64
CA TYR A 62 -2.39 6.92 -2.36
C TYR A 62 -1.04 6.30 -1.98
N LEU A 63 -1.02 5.29 -1.10
CA LEU A 63 0.22 4.61 -0.73
C LEU A 63 0.85 3.87 -1.92
N VAL A 64 0.04 3.30 -2.83
CA VAL A 64 0.55 2.71 -4.09
C VAL A 64 1.31 3.76 -4.91
N GLN A 65 0.77 4.99 -5.00
CA GLN A 65 1.42 6.08 -5.71
C GLN A 65 2.73 6.50 -5.02
N HIS A 66 2.73 6.65 -3.70
CA HIS A 66 3.92 6.92 -2.91
C HIS A 66 5.05 5.90 -3.14
N TYR A 67 4.73 4.61 -3.21
CA TYR A 67 5.71 3.56 -3.51
C TYR A 67 6.33 3.69 -4.90
N LYS A 68 5.55 4.11 -5.92
CA LYS A 68 6.07 4.33 -7.27
C LYS A 68 7.09 5.47 -7.27
N GLU A 69 6.72 6.59 -6.66
CA GLU A 69 7.59 7.77 -6.55
C GLU A 69 8.85 7.46 -5.76
N GLN A 70 8.74 6.72 -4.66
CA GLN A 70 9.92 6.35 -3.87
C GLN A 70 10.83 5.37 -4.62
N LYS A 71 10.28 4.45 -5.42
CA LYS A 71 11.09 3.57 -6.26
C LYS A 71 11.91 4.37 -7.27
N GLU A 72 11.30 5.35 -7.92
CA GLU A 72 11.99 6.24 -8.87
C GLU A 72 13.10 7.04 -8.16
N LYS A 73 12.81 7.61 -6.98
CA LYS A 73 13.82 8.31 -6.16
C LYS A 73 14.97 7.38 -5.74
N CYS A 74 14.67 6.19 -5.22
CA CYS A 74 15.70 5.23 -4.80
C CYS A 74 16.59 4.76 -5.97
N ALA A 75 16.04 4.67 -7.19
CA ALA A 75 16.81 4.34 -8.38
C ALA A 75 17.84 5.42 -8.73
N LEU A 76 17.57 6.69 -8.40
CA LEU A 76 18.47 7.83 -8.64
C LEU A 76 19.51 8.00 -7.54
N SER A 77 19.13 7.79 -6.28
CA SER A 77 19.98 8.11 -5.12
C SER A 77 21.03 7.03 -4.76
N HIS A 78 21.10 5.90 -5.49
CA HIS A 78 22.09 4.83 -5.27
C HIS A 78 22.24 4.33 -3.81
N HIS A 79 21.15 4.29 -3.03
CA HIS A 79 21.13 3.74 -1.65
C HIS A 79 20.56 2.31 -1.61
N PRO A 80 21.38 1.24 -1.77
CA PRO A 80 20.88 -0.13 -1.90
C PRO A 80 20.19 -0.65 -0.63
N ARG A 81 20.61 -0.18 0.55
CA ARG A 81 20.00 -0.55 1.84
C ARG A 81 18.56 -0.08 1.94
N LEU A 82 18.30 1.18 1.59
CA LEU A 82 16.97 1.77 1.61
C LEU A 82 16.07 1.12 0.56
N GLN A 83 16.59 0.89 -0.65
CA GLN A 83 15.86 0.19 -1.71
C GLN A 83 15.39 -1.20 -1.26
N ALA A 84 16.26 -2.00 -0.64
CA ALA A 84 15.89 -3.33 -0.14
C ALA A 84 14.76 -3.26 0.91
N ARG A 85 14.79 -2.25 1.79
CA ARG A 85 13.75 -2.05 2.81
C ARG A 85 12.42 -1.59 2.21
N VAL A 86 12.44 -0.67 1.25
CA VAL A 86 11.24 -0.21 0.52
C VAL A 86 10.61 -1.36 -0.27
N LEU A 87 11.43 -2.23 -0.88
CA LEU A 87 10.93 -3.43 -1.55
C LEU A 87 10.30 -4.41 -0.55
N ALA A 88 10.94 -4.64 0.60
CA ALA A 88 10.40 -5.50 1.64
C ALA A 88 9.06 -4.97 2.20
N SER A 89 8.94 -3.66 2.43
CA SER A 89 7.69 -3.04 2.88
C SER A 89 6.62 -3.10 1.80
N TRP A 90 6.98 -2.93 0.52
CA TRP A 90 6.06 -3.10 -0.61
C TRP A 90 5.45 -4.51 -0.63
N PHE A 91 6.25 -5.57 -0.47
CA PHE A 91 5.71 -6.94 -0.42
C PHE A 91 4.70 -7.13 0.71
N LYS A 92 4.93 -6.49 1.86
CA LYS A 92 3.99 -6.54 2.99
C LYS A 92 2.71 -5.79 2.69
N PHE A 93 2.82 -4.59 2.10
CA PHE A 93 1.69 -3.77 1.70
C PHE A 93 0.84 -4.47 0.63
N ASP A 94 1.48 -4.96 -0.43
CA ASP A 94 0.86 -5.71 -1.53
C ASP A 94 0.03 -6.90 -1.04
N LYS A 95 0.52 -7.62 -0.02
CA LYS A 95 -0.23 -8.72 0.59
C LYS A 95 -1.61 -8.28 1.09
N TYR A 96 -1.71 -7.12 1.74
CA TYR A 96 -2.98 -6.64 2.27
C TYR A 96 -3.83 -5.95 1.21
N TYR A 97 -3.21 -5.22 0.28
CA TYR A 97 -3.90 -4.61 -0.85
C TYR A 97 -4.56 -5.66 -1.77
N LYS A 98 -3.97 -6.86 -1.89
CA LYS A 98 -4.63 -7.99 -2.58
C LYS A 98 -5.96 -8.38 -1.94
N VAL A 99 -6.05 -8.34 -0.61
CA VAL A 99 -7.27 -8.70 0.11
C VAL A 99 -8.39 -7.68 -0.11
N THR A 100 -8.05 -6.40 -0.31
CA THR A 100 -9.04 -5.36 -0.65
C THR A 100 -9.61 -5.56 -2.04
N ASP A 101 -8.79 -5.98 -3.01
CA ASP A 101 -9.24 -6.34 -4.35
C ASP A 101 -10.11 -7.62 -4.37
N ASP A 102 -9.77 -8.60 -3.53
CA ASP A 102 -10.50 -9.87 -3.43
C ASP A 102 -11.92 -9.68 -2.83
N THR A 103 -12.15 -8.58 -2.11
CA THR A 103 -13.43 -8.30 -1.47
C THR A 103 -14.20 -7.20 -2.21
N PRO A 104 -15.39 -7.49 -2.78
CA PRO A 104 -16.14 -6.52 -3.59
C PRO A 104 -16.70 -5.34 -2.79
N ILE A 105 -16.58 -5.39 -1.46
CA ILE A 105 -17.12 -4.41 -0.52
C ILE A 105 -16.43 -3.06 -0.71
N TYR A 106 -15.10 -3.02 -0.82
CA TYR A 106 -14.34 -1.78 -0.99
C TYR A 106 -14.70 -1.10 -2.32
N ALA A 107 -14.76 -1.88 -3.40
CA ALA A 107 -15.20 -1.37 -4.70
C ALA A 107 -16.64 -0.86 -4.67
N THR A 108 -17.53 -1.53 -3.94
CA THR A 108 -18.93 -1.13 -3.79
C THR A 108 -19.05 0.17 -3.00
N ALA A 109 -18.24 0.36 -1.95
CA ALA A 109 -18.22 1.60 -1.18
C ALA A 109 -17.91 2.81 -2.08
N VAL A 110 -16.84 2.73 -2.88
CA VAL A 110 -16.49 3.80 -3.83
C VAL A 110 -17.57 4.03 -4.88
N LEU A 111 -18.21 2.96 -5.39
CA LEU A 111 -19.30 3.08 -6.36
C LEU A 111 -20.55 3.76 -5.77
N LEU A 112 -20.83 3.56 -4.48
CA LEU A 112 -21.95 4.17 -3.78
C LEU A 112 -21.66 5.62 -3.37
N HIS A 113 -20.37 6.00 -3.25
CA HIS A 113 -19.99 7.36 -2.89
C HIS A 113 -20.45 8.36 -3.97
N PRO A 114 -21.25 9.38 -3.62
CA PRO A 114 -21.94 10.24 -4.59
C PRO A 114 -20.98 11.07 -5.46
N ALA A 115 -19.80 11.40 -4.95
CA ALA A 115 -18.79 12.19 -5.66
C ALA A 115 -17.87 11.35 -6.57
N TYR A 116 -17.62 10.08 -6.23
CA TYR A 116 -16.62 9.24 -6.90
C TYR A 116 -17.25 8.37 -7.99
N ARG A 117 -18.20 7.52 -7.60
CA ARG A 117 -18.91 6.58 -8.47
C ARG A 117 -17.93 5.82 -9.39
N LYS A 118 -18.30 5.60 -10.65
CA LYS A 118 -17.41 5.01 -11.66
C LYS A 118 -16.24 5.94 -12.06
N GLY A 119 -16.43 7.26 -11.96
CA GLY A 119 -15.46 8.26 -12.42
C GLY A 119 -14.11 8.17 -11.70
N TYR A 120 -14.10 7.75 -10.45
CA TYR A 120 -12.87 7.46 -9.70
C TYR A 120 -12.00 6.40 -10.40
N PHE A 121 -12.57 5.25 -10.73
CA PHE A 121 -11.84 4.18 -11.42
C PHE A 121 -11.37 4.60 -12.80
N ASP A 122 -12.19 5.34 -13.55
CA ASP A 122 -11.80 5.83 -14.87
C ASP A 122 -10.59 6.79 -14.80
N THR A 123 -10.51 7.60 -13.74
CA THR A 123 -9.45 8.59 -13.55
C THR A 123 -8.19 7.95 -12.98
N HIS A 124 -8.30 7.27 -11.83
CA HIS A 124 -7.15 6.74 -11.10
C HIS A 124 -6.64 5.42 -11.69
N TRP A 125 -7.53 4.62 -12.29
CA TRP A 125 -7.17 3.35 -12.92
C TRP A 125 -7.28 3.42 -14.45
N GLY A 126 -7.27 4.61 -15.05
CA GLY A 126 -7.38 4.81 -16.49
C GLY A 126 -6.27 4.14 -17.31
N HIS A 127 -5.07 3.98 -16.72
CA HIS A 127 -3.95 3.23 -17.29
C HIS A 127 -4.12 1.70 -17.19
N GLN A 128 -5.13 1.25 -16.47
CA GLN A 128 -5.35 -0.12 -16.00
C GLN A 128 -6.80 -0.58 -16.26
N LYS A 129 -7.39 -0.16 -17.39
CA LYS A 129 -8.80 -0.41 -17.75
C LYS A 129 -9.23 -1.88 -17.66
N GLN A 130 -8.29 -2.81 -17.91
CA GLN A 130 -8.54 -4.25 -17.81
C GLN A 130 -9.03 -4.71 -16.42
N TYR A 131 -8.79 -3.91 -15.36
CA TYR A 131 -9.18 -4.25 -13.99
C TYR A 131 -10.46 -3.57 -13.52
N ILE A 132 -10.97 -2.56 -14.24
CA ILE A 132 -12.18 -1.84 -13.84
C ILE A 132 -13.40 -2.78 -13.88
N GLU A 133 -13.63 -3.44 -15.03
CA GLU A 133 -14.79 -4.34 -15.20
C GLU A 133 -14.76 -5.56 -14.25
N PRO A 134 -13.63 -6.28 -14.08
CA PRO A 134 -13.54 -7.37 -13.09
C PRO A 134 -13.84 -6.94 -11.67
N THR A 135 -13.51 -5.70 -11.29
CA THR A 135 -13.77 -5.16 -9.95
C THR A 135 -15.25 -4.77 -9.79
N MET A 136 -15.84 -4.19 -10.83
CA MET A 136 -17.25 -3.75 -10.82
C MET A 136 -18.26 -4.90 -10.89
N LYS A 137 -17.94 -5.98 -11.61
CA LYS A 137 -18.87 -7.10 -11.81
C LYS A 137 -19.31 -7.77 -10.49
N PRO A 138 -18.41 -8.12 -9.56
CA PRO A 138 -18.77 -8.60 -8.23
C PRO A 138 -19.58 -7.61 -7.40
N ALA A 139 -19.22 -6.32 -7.42
CA ALA A 139 -19.96 -5.25 -6.74
C ALA A 139 -21.41 -5.16 -7.25
N ARG A 140 -21.60 -5.17 -8.57
CA ARG A 140 -22.93 -5.17 -9.20
C ARG A 140 -23.73 -6.41 -8.84
N LYS A 141 -23.10 -7.59 -8.82
CA LYS A 141 -23.74 -8.84 -8.39
C LYS A 141 -24.18 -8.78 -6.92
N LEU A 142 -23.36 -8.21 -6.05
CA LEU A 142 -23.67 -8.01 -4.64
C LEU A 142 -24.89 -7.07 -4.48
N TRP A 143 -24.91 -5.96 -5.20
CA TRP A 143 -26.05 -5.03 -5.23
C TRP A 143 -27.35 -5.70 -5.72
N GLN A 144 -27.28 -6.41 -6.85
CA GLN A 144 -28.44 -7.11 -7.42
C GLN A 144 -29.03 -8.16 -6.48
N LYS A 145 -28.18 -8.85 -5.71
CA LYS A 145 -28.60 -9.92 -4.81
C LYS A 145 -29.24 -9.41 -3.53
N HIS A 146 -28.74 -8.29 -2.99
CA HIS A 146 -29.07 -7.86 -1.62
C HIS A 146 -29.84 -6.55 -1.52
N PHE A 147 -29.76 -5.68 -2.52
CA PHE A 147 -30.26 -4.30 -2.42
C PHE A 147 -31.21 -3.92 -3.55
N LYS A 148 -31.18 -4.63 -4.68
CA LYS A 148 -32.16 -4.41 -5.75
C LYS A 148 -33.56 -4.74 -5.19
N PRO A 149 -34.52 -3.80 -5.25
CA PRO A 149 -35.88 -4.06 -4.80
C PRO A 149 -36.40 -5.31 -5.51
N ARG A 150 -36.82 -6.31 -4.73
CA ARG A 150 -37.56 -7.43 -5.28
C ARG A 150 -38.91 -6.87 -5.67
N SER A 151 -39.26 -6.91 -6.95
CA SER A 151 -40.65 -6.74 -7.36
C SER A 151 -41.48 -7.69 -6.50
N GLU A 152 -42.37 -7.15 -5.68
CA GLU A 152 -43.18 -7.94 -4.75
C GLU A 152 -44.05 -8.92 -5.54
N GLU A 153 -43.61 -10.18 -5.60
CA GLU A 153 -44.56 -11.30 -5.59
C GLU A 153 -44.62 -11.80 -4.14
N LEU A 154 -45.78 -11.58 -3.53
CA LEU A 154 -46.13 -12.00 -2.18
C LEU A 154 -46.01 -13.52 -2.06
N THR A 155 -44.97 -14.02 -1.38
CA THR A 155 -45.05 -15.28 -0.64
C THR A 155 -44.23 -15.17 0.66
N PRO A 156 -44.80 -15.55 1.82
CA PRO A 156 -44.03 -15.61 3.05
C PRO A 156 -43.26 -16.94 3.06
N THR A 157 -42.02 -16.94 3.55
CA THR A 157 -41.62 -17.84 4.66
C THR A 157 -40.11 -17.86 4.89
N SER A 158 -39.80 -17.73 6.18
CA SER A 158 -38.67 -18.24 6.96
C SER A 158 -37.29 -17.65 6.75
N GLN A 159 -36.97 -16.79 7.72
CA GLN A 159 -35.61 -16.51 8.16
C GLN A 159 -34.99 -17.79 8.72
N ASN A 160 -33.82 -18.19 8.21
CA ASN A 160 -32.86 -18.86 9.08
C ASN A 160 -31.43 -18.40 8.76
N SER A 161 -30.82 -17.80 9.77
CA SER A 161 -29.43 -17.33 9.82
C SER A 161 -28.53 -18.53 10.06
N LYS A 162 -27.51 -18.74 9.21
CA LYS A 162 -26.21 -19.29 9.62
C LYS A 162 -25.07 -18.65 8.84
N SER A 163 -24.10 -18.19 9.63
CA SER A 163 -23.03 -17.25 9.37
C SER A 163 -21.80 -17.87 8.70
N ASP A 164 -21.97 -18.65 7.62
CA ASP A 164 -20.86 -19.32 6.92
C ASP A 164 -20.59 -18.76 5.50
N ARG A 165 -21.10 -17.56 5.18
CA ARG A 165 -21.25 -17.07 3.80
C ARG A 165 -20.01 -16.42 3.16
N TRP A 166 -18.95 -16.13 3.91
CA TRP A 166 -17.85 -15.28 3.41
C TRP A 166 -16.58 -16.00 2.95
N ARG A 167 -16.53 -17.34 2.96
CA ARG A 167 -15.47 -18.06 2.22
C ARG A 167 -15.89 -18.23 0.77
N ILE A 168 -15.51 -17.25 -0.05
CA ILE A 168 -15.59 -17.35 -1.51
C ILE A 168 -14.17 -17.61 -2.03
N PRO A 169 -13.89 -18.75 -2.69
CA PRO A 169 -12.57 -19.03 -3.24
C PRO A 169 -12.54 -18.58 -4.70
N PHE A 170 -12.15 -17.35 -5.03
CA PHE A 170 -11.95 -16.98 -6.44
C PHE A 170 -10.83 -15.95 -6.62
N GLY A 171 -9.91 -16.30 -7.53
CA GLY A 171 -8.87 -15.43 -8.08
C GLY A 171 -9.40 -14.46 -9.14
N ALA A 172 -8.58 -13.63 -9.78
CA ALA A 172 -7.13 -13.56 -9.81
C ALA A 172 -6.68 -12.18 -9.30
N SER A 173 -5.82 -12.19 -8.28
CA SER A 173 -5.26 -10.99 -7.69
C SER A 173 -4.54 -10.12 -8.74
N ARG A 174 -4.75 -8.80 -8.67
CA ARG A 174 -4.19 -7.75 -9.55
C ARG A 174 -2.66 -7.78 -9.71
N LEU A 175 -1.92 -8.59 -8.96
CA LEU A 175 -0.49 -8.42 -8.75
C LEU A 175 0.34 -9.71 -8.90
N ARG A 176 0.12 -10.46 -9.99
CA ARG A 176 1.22 -11.24 -10.60
C ARG A 176 1.99 -10.46 -11.66
N GLN A 177 1.36 -9.51 -12.36
CA GLN A 177 2.03 -8.82 -13.48
C GLN A 177 2.72 -7.51 -13.09
N GLN A 178 2.22 -6.73 -12.13
CA GLN A 178 2.98 -5.56 -11.65
C GLN A 178 4.21 -5.99 -10.84
N ALA A 179 4.13 -7.09 -10.08
CA ALA A 179 5.29 -7.69 -9.42
C ALA A 179 6.31 -8.27 -10.43
N LEU A 180 5.85 -8.94 -11.51
CA LEU A 180 6.74 -9.39 -12.59
C LEU A 180 7.36 -8.21 -13.36
N PHE A 181 6.63 -7.11 -13.56
CA PHE A 181 7.19 -5.87 -14.13
C PHE A 181 8.22 -5.24 -13.18
N MET A 182 7.96 -5.27 -11.87
CA MET A 182 8.88 -4.77 -10.83
C MET A 182 10.16 -5.62 -10.70
N ILE A 183 10.08 -6.95 -10.92
CA ILE A 183 11.22 -7.88 -10.89
C ILE A 183 12.00 -7.88 -12.21
N ASN A 184 11.32 -7.87 -13.36
CA ASN A 184 11.97 -7.97 -14.68
C ASN A 184 12.68 -6.66 -15.11
N SER A 185 12.38 -5.51 -14.48
CA SER A 185 13.17 -4.28 -14.66
C SER A 185 14.56 -4.38 -14.02
N GLU A 186 14.72 -5.17 -12.96
CA GLU A 186 16.01 -5.37 -12.28
C GLU A 186 16.88 -6.42 -12.98
N THR A 187 16.29 -7.44 -13.63
CA THR A 187 17.06 -8.46 -14.36
C THR A 187 17.67 -7.93 -15.66
N ASN A 188 17.04 -6.95 -16.33
CA ASN A 188 17.56 -6.35 -17.55
C ASN A 188 18.78 -5.42 -17.32
N LEU A 189 18.95 -4.88 -16.11
CA LEU A 189 20.12 -4.08 -15.75
C LEU A 189 21.33 -4.96 -15.39
N ARG A 190 21.11 -6.22 -14.99
CA ARG A 190 22.18 -7.16 -14.58
C ARG A 190 22.72 -8.00 -15.74
N THR A 191 21.96 -8.17 -16.83
CA THR A 191 22.40 -8.88 -18.05
C THR A 191 23.15 -7.97 -19.01
N SER A 192 22.91 -6.65 -18.99
CA SER A 192 23.63 -5.67 -19.82
C SER A 192 25.07 -5.40 -19.36
N SER A 193 25.43 -5.74 -18.11
CA SER A 193 26.77 -5.52 -17.55
C SER A 193 27.72 -6.71 -17.69
N GLY A 194 27.32 -7.78 -18.41
CA GLY A 194 28.08 -9.04 -18.51
C GLY A 194 28.59 -9.42 -19.91
N GLN A 195 28.41 -8.59 -20.94
CA GLN A 195 28.91 -8.87 -22.29
C GLN A 195 29.75 -7.72 -22.83
N SER A 196 30.99 -7.65 -22.37
CA SER A 196 32.12 -7.04 -23.10
C SER A 196 33.40 -7.58 -22.48
N LEU A 197 33.84 -8.75 -22.93
CA LEU A 197 35.23 -9.22 -22.88
C LEU A 197 35.34 -10.48 -23.75
N THR A 198 35.51 -10.25 -25.06
CA THR A 198 36.34 -11.04 -25.99
C THR A 198 36.55 -10.19 -27.22
#